data_AF-G4XHU0-F1
#
_entry.id   AF-G4XHU0-F1
#
_cell.length_a   1.000
_cell.length_b   1.000
_cell.length_c   1.000
_cell.angle_alpha   90.00
_cell.angle_beta   90.00
_cell.angle_gamma   90.00
#
_symmetry.space_group_name_H-M   'P 1'
#
loop_
_entity.id
_entity.type
_entity.pdbx_description
1 polymer ?
#
loop_
_entity_poly.entity_id
_entity_poly.type
_entity_poly.pdbx_seq_one_letter_code
_entity_poly.pdbx_strand_id
1 'polypeptide(L)'
;DGVIADFYVTEQMLQHFIRKVHQSTFLTPSPRVLVCVPCMSTQVERRAIKESAEGAGAREVYLIEEPMAAAIGAGLPVEEAMGSMVVDIGGGTTEIAIISLNGVVYSSSV
;
A
#
# COMPACT_ATOMS: atom_id res chain seq x y z
N ASP A 1 -6.06 4.93 -11.83
CA ASP A 1 -4.60 5.05 -12.04
C ASP A 1 -3.76 4.71 -10.81
N GLY A 2 -4.25 4.85 -9.57
CA GLY A 2 -3.50 4.40 -8.38
C GLY A 2 -2.28 5.27 -8.00
N VAL A 3 -2.13 6.44 -8.62
CA VAL A 3 -1.01 7.37 -8.41
C VAL A 3 -1.39 8.57 -7.56
N ILE A 4 -0.41 9.14 -6.86
CA ILE A 4 -0.58 10.42 -6.14
C ILE A 4 -0.62 11.57 -7.16
N ALA A 5 -1.78 12.21 -7.29
CA ALA A 5 -1.95 13.38 -8.17
C ALA A 5 -1.47 14.68 -7.52
N ASP A 6 -1.67 14.84 -6.20
CA ASP A 6 -1.25 16.00 -5.43
C ASP A 6 -0.67 15.54 -4.09
N PHE A 7 0.62 15.80 -3.90
CA PHE A 7 1.39 15.40 -2.73
C PHE A 7 0.92 16.12 -1.47
N TYR A 8 0.68 17.43 -1.56
CA TYR A 8 0.28 18.24 -0.42
C TYR A 8 -1.08 17.80 0.11
N VAL A 9 -2.03 17.59 -0.81
CA VAL A 9 -3.37 17.09 -0.44
C VAL A 9 -3.28 15.68 0.16
N THR A 10 -2.45 14.81 -0.42
CA THR A 10 -2.25 13.44 0.09
C THR A 10 -1.64 13.43 1.49
N GLU A 11 -0.63 14.25 1.75
CA GLU A 11 -0.02 14.37 3.09
C GLU A 11 -1.03 14.85 4.13
N GLN A 12 -1.83 15.88 3.82
CA GLN A 12 -2.88 16.36 4.72
C GLN A 12 -3.94 15.27 4.99
N MET A 13 -4.32 14.51 3.96
CA MET A 13 -5.24 13.38 4.10
C MET A 13 -4.68 12.29 5.01
N LEU A 14 -3.42 11.88 4.80
CA LEU A 14 -2.76 10.89 5.64
C LEU A 14 -2.62 11.38 7.08
N GLN A 15 -2.22 12.64 7.29
CA GLN A 15 -2.11 13.24 8.60
C GLN A 15 -3.46 13.24 9.32
N HIS A 16 -4.55 13.55 8.61
CA HIS A 16 -5.90 13.47 9.16
C HIS A 16 -6.23 12.04 9.64
N PHE A 17 -6.02 11.02 8.80
CA PHE A 17 -6.34 9.64 9.16
C PHE A 17 -5.46 9.09 10.27
N ILE A 18 -4.16 9.40 10.28
CA ILE A 18 -3.25 9.05 11.37
C ILE A 18 -3.76 9.67 12.68
N ARG A 19 -4.06 10.97 12.71
CA ARG A 19 -4.58 11.63 13.91
C ARG A 19 -5.94 11.10 14.34
N LYS A 20 -6.79 10.68 13.40
CA LYS A 20 -8.14 10.16 13.70
C LYS A 20 -8.10 8.83 14.45
N VAL A 21 -7.14 7.96 14.15
CA VAL A 21 -7.01 6.65 14.82
C VAL A 21 -6.18 6.71 16.10
N HIS A 22 -5.37 7.74 16.29
CA HIS A 22 -4.67 8.00 17.54
C HIS A 22 -5.59 8.81 18.47
N GLN A 23 -5.79 8.33 19.70
CA GLN A 23 -6.55 9.10 20.70
C GLN A 23 -5.84 10.42 21.00
N SER A 24 -6.59 11.40 21.52
CA SER A 24 -6.08 12.73 21.88
C SER A 24 -5.11 12.65 23.06
N THR A 25 -3.89 12.19 22.79
CA THR A 25 -2.74 12.32 23.68
C THR A 25 -2.10 13.69 23.44
N PHE A 26 -1.53 14.27 24.50
CA PHE A 26 -0.73 15.50 24.43
C PHE A 26 0.52 15.39 23.53
N LEU A 27 0.83 14.19 23.05
CA LEU A 27 1.99 13.89 22.20
C LEU A 27 1.57 13.68 20.75
N THR A 28 2.34 14.24 19.82
CA THR A 28 2.20 13.98 18.39
C THR A 28 2.49 12.50 18.10
N PRO A 29 1.59 11.77 17.43
CA PRO A 29 1.82 10.38 17.05
C PRO A 29 3.06 10.22 16.16
N SER A 30 3.83 9.16 16.38
CA SER A 30 4.98 8.79 15.55
C SER A 30 4.95 7.28 15.23
N PRO A 31 3.96 6.81 14.44
CA PRO A 31 3.73 5.40 14.21
C PRO A 31 4.71 4.81 13.18
N ARG A 32 4.83 3.48 13.20
CA ARG A 32 5.35 2.71 12.06
C ARG A 32 4.17 2.42 11.13
N VAL A 33 4.34 2.66 9.84
CA VAL A 33 3.26 2.56 8.84
C VAL A 33 3.64 1.56 7.75
N LEU A 34 2.67 0.74 7.35
CA LEU A 34 2.72 -0.11 6.17
C LEU A 34 1.69 0.42 5.17
N VAL A 35 2.09 0.69 3.94
CA VAL A 35 1.23 1.22 2.88
C VAL A 35 1.19 0.24 1.71
N CYS A 36 -0.02 -0.12 1.27
CA CYS A 36 -0.19 -0.87 0.02
C CYS A 36 0.07 0.05 -1.18
N VAL A 37 0.81 -0.45 -2.16
CA VAL A 37 1.09 0.28 -3.41
C VAL A 37 0.80 -0.62 -4.61
N PRO A 38 0.34 -0.07 -5.74
CA PRO A 38 0.15 -0.84 -6.97
C PRO A 38 1.42 -1.60 -7.36
N CYS A 39 1.28 -2.81 -7.90
CA CYS A 39 2.45 -3.64 -8.18
C CYS A 39 3.36 -3.00 -9.25
N MET A 40 2.74 -2.27 -10.18
CA MET A 40 3.40 -1.62 -11.31
C MET A 40 3.79 -0.15 -11.04
N SER A 41 3.71 0.31 -9.79
CA SER A 41 4.15 1.67 -9.46
C SER A 41 5.63 1.88 -9.75
N THR A 42 5.94 3.01 -10.38
CA THR A 42 7.31 3.47 -10.64
C THR A 42 8.04 3.76 -9.33
N GLN A 43 9.38 3.80 -9.38
CA GLN A 43 10.17 4.17 -8.21
C GLN A 43 9.85 5.60 -7.71
N VAL A 44 9.46 6.50 -8.62
CA VAL A 44 9.08 7.87 -8.28
C VAL A 44 7.77 7.88 -7.50
N GLU A 45 6.77 7.11 -7.92
CA GLU A 45 5.49 6.97 -7.21
C GLU A 45 5.66 6.28 -5.84
N ARG A 46 6.45 5.20 -5.77
CA ARG A 46 6.73 4.52 -4.48
C ARG A 46 7.43 5.46 -3.50
N ARG A 47 8.37 6.26 -4.00
CA ARG A 47 9.05 7.30 -3.21
C ARG A 47 8.09 8.40 -2.77
N ALA A 48 7.22 8.84 -3.67
CA ALA A 48 6.19 9.84 -3.39
C ALA A 48 5.27 9.42 -2.24
N ILE A 49 4.79 8.18 -2.27
CA ILE A 49 3.93 7.60 -1.23
C ILE A 49 4.67 7.55 0.10
N LYS A 50 5.94 7.13 0.08
CA LYS A 50 6.78 7.06 1.27
C LYS A 50 7.00 8.44 1.90
N GLU A 51 7.42 9.42 1.11
CA GLU A 51 7.66 10.80 1.56
C GLU A 51 6.37 11.45 2.09
N SER A 52 5.22 11.18 1.46
CA SER A 52 3.92 11.68 1.93
C SER A 52 3.52 11.08 3.29
N ALA A 53 3.79 9.79 3.52
CA ALA A 53 3.53 9.14 4.81
C ALA A 53 4.50 9.62 5.91
N GLU A 54 5.77 9.85 5.57
CA GLU A 54 6.78 10.44 6.48
C GLU A 54 6.40 11.88 6.86
N GLY A 55 6.03 12.73 5.90
CA GLY A 55 5.54 14.10 6.15
C GLY A 55 4.28 14.13 7.03
N ALA A 56 3.41 13.12 6.88
CA ALA A 56 2.23 12.96 7.72
C ALA A 56 2.53 12.56 9.18
N GLY A 57 3.80 12.27 9.53
CA GLY A 57 4.26 11.98 10.89
C GLY A 57 4.69 10.53 11.15
N ALA A 58 4.77 9.69 10.11
CA ALA A 58 5.26 8.32 10.27
C ALA A 58 6.76 8.30 10.61
N ARG A 59 7.16 7.42 11.54
CA ARG A 59 8.56 7.20 11.93
C ARG A 59 9.31 6.29 10.96
N GLU A 60 8.62 5.24 10.51
CA GLU A 60 9.13 4.25 9.59
C GLU A 60 8.00 3.90 8.62
N VAL A 61 8.31 3.85 7.33
CA VAL A 61 7.33 3.54 6.28
C VAL A 61 7.83 2.33 5.49
N TYR A 62 7.00 1.30 5.45
CA TYR A 62 7.15 0.11 4.64
C TYR A 62 6.11 0.11 3.54
N LEU A 63 6.46 -0.46 2.39
CA LEU A 63 5.54 -0.63 1.28
C LEU A 63 5.31 -2.12 1.05
N ILE A 64 4.07 -2.49 0.77
CA ILE A 64 3.68 -3.83 0.33
C ILE A 64 2.93 -3.71 -1.00
N GLU A 65 3.09 -4.69 -1.88
CA GLU A 65 2.33 -4.73 -3.13
C GLU A 65 0.86 -5.01 -2.84
N GLU A 66 -0.01 -4.20 -3.43
CA GLU A 66 -1.46 -4.30 -3.32
C GLU A 66 -2.00 -5.72 -3.62
N PRO A 67 -1.62 -6.40 -4.74
CA PRO A 67 -2.08 -7.76 -4.97
C PRO A 67 -1.60 -8.78 -3.91
N MET A 68 -0.41 -8.58 -3.33
CA MET A 68 0.07 -9.43 -2.23
C MET A 68 -0.79 -9.22 -0.98
N ALA A 69 -1.07 -7.97 -0.62
CA ALA A 69 -1.94 -7.65 0.50
C ALA A 69 -3.37 -8.20 0.30
N ALA A 70 -3.91 -8.08 -0.92
CA ALA A 70 -5.22 -8.61 -1.29
C ALA A 70 -5.26 -10.15 -1.19
N ALA A 71 -4.25 -10.85 -1.71
CA ALA A 71 -4.16 -12.31 -1.65
C ALA A 71 -4.09 -12.83 -0.20
N ILE A 72 -3.26 -12.19 0.65
CA ILE A 72 -3.20 -12.50 2.09
C ILE A 72 -4.55 -12.24 2.76
N GLY A 73 -5.17 -11.10 2.47
CA GLY A 73 -6.49 -10.73 3.01
C GLY A 73 -7.61 -11.70 2.60
N ALA A 74 -7.50 -12.32 1.42
CA ALA A 74 -8.41 -13.33 0.90
C ALA A 74 -8.10 -14.75 1.41
N GLY A 75 -7.01 -14.95 2.15
CA GLY A 75 -6.60 -16.26 2.66
C GLY A 75 -6.04 -17.21 1.60
N LEU A 76 -5.47 -16.67 0.52
CA LEU A 76 -4.79 -17.48 -0.50
C LEU A 76 -3.44 -18.01 0.05
N PRO A 77 -3.05 -19.26 -0.26
CA PRO A 77 -1.78 -19.85 0.20
C PRO A 77 -0.59 -19.30 -0.59
N VAL A 78 -0.20 -18.05 -0.31
CA VAL A 78 0.84 -17.33 -1.06
C VAL A 78 2.25 -17.83 -0.79
N GLU A 79 2.47 -18.48 0.36
CA GLU A 79 3.74 -19.05 0.81
C GLU A 79 4.02 -20.45 0.25
N GLU A 80 3.00 -21.13 -0.28
CA GLU A 80 3.12 -22.48 -0.80
C GLU A 80 3.75 -22.51 -2.21
N ALA A 81 4.29 -23.67 -2.58
CA ALA A 81 4.72 -23.96 -3.96
C ALA A 81 3.52 -24.21 -4.90
N MET A 82 2.49 -23.37 -4.78
CA MET A 82 1.26 -23.36 -5.57
C MET A 82 1.07 -21.95 -6.14
N GLY A 83 0.57 -21.85 -7.37
CA GLY A 83 0.20 -20.57 -7.97
C GLY A 83 -1.18 -20.12 -7.50
N SER A 84 -1.24 -19.00 -6.80
CA SER A 84 -2.47 -18.32 -6.37
C SER A 84 -2.72 -17.11 -7.28
N MET A 85 -3.88 -17.05 -7.93
CA MET A 85 -4.27 -15.89 -8.74
C MET A 85 -5.23 -15.00 -7.93
N VAL A 86 -4.98 -13.70 -7.94
CA VAL A 86 -5.86 -12.67 -7.36
C VAL A 86 -6.20 -11.63 -8.42
N VAL A 87 -7.45 -11.18 -8.40
CA VAL A 87 -7.97 -10.07 -9.23
C VAL A 87 -8.62 -9.09 -8.28
N ASP A 88 -7.94 -7.97 -8.01
CA ASP A 88 -8.42 -6.90 -7.15
C ASP A 88 -9.01 -5.77 -8.00
N ILE A 89 -10.33 -5.56 -7.89
CA ILE A 89 -11.06 -4.57 -8.68
C ILE A 89 -11.30 -3.35 -7.79
N GLY A 90 -10.42 -2.36 -7.94
CA GLY A 90 -10.50 -1.10 -7.22
C GLY A 90 -11.39 -0.06 -7.91
N GLY A 91 -11.40 1.15 -7.35
CA GLY A 91 -12.18 2.26 -7.92
C GLY A 91 -11.59 2.85 -9.20
N GLY A 92 -10.28 2.73 -9.41
CA GLY A 92 -9.59 3.33 -10.55
C GLY A 92 -8.54 2.44 -11.21
N THR A 93 -8.32 1.23 -10.73
CA THR A 93 -7.44 0.22 -11.32
C THR A 93 -7.99 -1.17 -11.02
N THR A 94 -7.67 -2.13 -11.88
CA THR A 94 -7.79 -3.56 -11.58
C THR A 94 -6.40 -4.17 -11.54
N GLU A 95 -5.97 -4.62 -10.36
CA GLU A 95 -4.68 -5.31 -10.17
C GLU A 95 -4.88 -6.82 -10.32
N ILE A 96 -4.12 -7.44 -11.20
CA ILE A 96 -4.14 -8.88 -11.44
C ILE A 96 -2.76 -9.43 -11.11
N ALA A 97 -2.68 -10.45 -10.28
CA ALA A 97 -1.41 -11.09 -9.96
C ALA A 97 -1.50 -12.61 -9.82
N ILE A 98 -0.39 -13.28 -10.14
CA ILE A 98 -0.13 -14.68 -9.81
C ILE A 98 1.00 -14.70 -8.78
N ILE A 99 0.79 -15.37 -7.65
CA ILE A 99 1.68 -15.38 -6.49
C ILE A 99 2.03 -16.83 -6.12
N SER A 100 3.30 -17.07 -5.78
CA SER A 100 3.76 -18.35 -5.24
C SER A 100 5.04 -18.14 -4.43
N LEU A 101 5.29 -18.92 -3.38
CA LEU A 101 6.50 -18.85 -2.55
C LEU A 101 6.82 -17.41 -2.06
N ASN A 102 5.80 -16.68 -1.60
CA ASN A 102 5.86 -15.27 -1.17
C ASN A 102 6.30 -14.28 -2.27
N GLY A 103 6.35 -14.70 -3.53
CA GLY A 103 6.74 -13.86 -4.66
C GLY A 103 5.59 -13.63 -5.63
N VAL A 104 5.46 -12.40 -6.12
CA VAL A 104 4.62 -12.10 -7.28
C VAL A 104 5.34 -12.63 -8.53
N VAL A 105 4.78 -13.68 -9.13
CA VAL A 105 5.32 -14.34 -10.34
C VAL A 105 4.93 -13.55 -11.59
N TYR A 106 3.72 -13.01 -11.60
CA TYR A 106 3.20 -12.17 -12.67
C TYR A 106 2.30 -11.09 -12.07
N SER A 107 2.35 -9.88 -12.63
CA SER A 107 1.42 -8.81 -12.32
C SER A 107 1.02 -8.01 -13.57
N SER A 108 -0.19 -7.49 -13.54
CA SER A 108 -0.74 -6.58 -14.53
C SER A 108 -1.71 -5.63 -13.85
N SER A 109 -1.85 -4.42 -14.39
CA SER A 109 -2.77 -3.40 -13.90
C SER A 109 -3.45 -2.74 -15.10
N VAL A 110 -4.75 -2.50 -14.98
CA VAL A 110 -5.60 -1.86 -16.01
C VAL A 110 -6.40 -0.73 -15.38
#